data_AF-I0IPT2-F1
#
_entry.id   AF-I0IPT2-F1
#
_cell.length_a   1.000
_cell.length_b   1.000
_cell.length_c   1.000
_cell.angle_alpha   90.00
_cell.angle_beta   90.00
_cell.angle_gamma   90.00
#
_symmetry.space_group_name_H-M   'P 1'
#
loop_
_entity.id
_entity.type
_entity.pdbx_description
1 polymer ?
#
loop_
_entity_poly.entity_id
_entity_poly.type
_entity_poly.pdbx_seq_one_letter_code
_entity_poly.pdbx_strand_id
1 'polypeptide(L)'
;MRFDIQTAATPESCQIKTIACPVLTISAEDDRFGTASRAKHIATSVLDGRAVIFPTGGHALVGHSADALREITSFLQVGAPYIPPVG
;
A
#
# COMPACT_ATOMS: atom_id res chain seq x y z
N MET A 1 -18.67 13.36 11.77
CA MET A 1 -18.17 14.63 12.36
C MET A 1 -17.48 14.48 13.71
N ARG A 2 -18.02 13.82 14.75
CA ARG A 2 -17.27 13.68 16.03
C ARG A 2 -15.97 12.88 15.87
N PHE A 3 -16.00 11.79 15.11
CA PHE A 3 -14.81 10.99 14.79
C PHE A 3 -13.75 11.82 14.04
N ASP A 4 -14.17 12.54 13.00
CA ASP A 4 -13.28 13.41 12.22
C ASP A 4 -12.61 14.50 13.07
N ILE A 5 -13.37 15.12 13.98
CA ILE A 5 -12.85 16.14 14.92
C ILE A 5 -11.86 15.52 15.92
N GLN A 6 -12.15 14.31 16.42
CA GLN A 6 -11.30 13.62 17.40
C GLN A 6 -9.95 13.20 16.79
N THR A 7 -9.96 12.56 15.62
CA THR A 7 -8.73 12.10 14.95
C THR A 7 -7.92 13.26 14.36
N ALA A 8 -8.56 14.39 14.00
CA ALA A 8 -7.85 15.60 13.55
C ALA A 8 -7.15 16.35 14.70
N ALA A 9 -7.78 16.43 15.89
CA ALA A 9 -7.25 17.15 17.04
C ALA A 9 -6.14 16.39 17.76
N THR A 10 -6.23 15.07 17.80
CA THR A 10 -5.19 14.19 18.32
C THR A 10 -4.93 13.12 17.27
N PRO A 11 -3.88 13.26 16.44
CA PRO A 11 -3.47 12.17 15.57
C PRO A 11 -3.01 11.03 16.47
N GLU A 12 -3.93 10.12 16.74
CA GLU A 12 -3.63 8.83 17.33
C GLU A 12 -2.52 8.22 16.48
N SER A 13 -1.40 7.90 17.14
CA SER A 13 -0.25 7.34 16.46
C SER A 13 -0.70 6.03 15.82
N CYS A 14 -1.02 6.08 14.52
CA CYS A 14 -1.42 4.92 13.74
C CYS A 14 -0.36 3.86 13.99
N GLN A 15 -0.74 2.77 14.65
CA GLN A 15 0.17 1.71 15.07
C GLN A 15 0.58 0.84 13.86
N ILE A 16 1.05 1.46 12.78
CA ILE A 16 1.43 0.78 11.54
C ILE A 16 2.47 -0.30 11.84
N LYS A 17 3.36 -0.06 12.82
CA LYS A 17 4.39 -1.02 13.25
C LYS A 17 3.85 -2.33 13.83
N THR A 18 2.57 -2.41 14.22
CA THR A 18 1.98 -3.64 14.77
C THR A 18 1.39 -4.56 13.71
N ILE A 19 1.40 -4.15 12.44
CA ILE A 19 0.96 -5.01 11.33
C ILE A 19 1.92 -6.20 11.20
N ALA A 20 1.38 -7.40 11.42
CA ALA A 20 2.14 -8.66 11.49
C ALA A 20 2.10 -9.49 10.19
N CYS A 21 1.57 -8.94 9.11
CA CYS A 21 1.53 -9.59 7.80
C CYS A 21 2.30 -8.76 6.75
N PRO A 22 2.69 -9.37 5.62
CA PRO A 22 3.27 -8.62 4.51
C PRO A 22 2.35 -7.50 4.04
N VAL A 23 2.94 -6.37 3.63
CA VAL A 23 2.20 -5.21 3.12
C VAL A 23 2.81 -4.73 1.81
N LEU A 24 1.96 -4.52 0.82
CA LEU A 24 2.30 -3.83 -0.42
C LEU A 24 1.61 -2.47 -0.47
N THR A 25 2.37 -1.40 -0.70
CA THR A 25 1.84 -0.07 -1.03
C THR A 25 2.17 0.29 -2.47
N ILE A 26 1.21 0.93 -3.17
CA ILE A 26 1.37 1.38 -4.55
C ILE A 26 0.91 2.83 -4.64
N SER A 27 1.72 3.70 -5.25
CA SER A 27 1.39 5.13 -5.45
C SER A 27 2.19 5.71 -6.63
N ALA A 28 1.95 6.98 -6.94
CA ALA A 28 2.69 7.75 -7.95
C ALA A 28 3.30 9.02 -7.32
N GLU A 29 4.49 9.42 -7.76
CA GLU A 29 5.18 10.61 -7.23
C GLU A 29 4.44 11.92 -7.51
N ASP A 30 3.74 12.00 -8.64
CA ASP A 30 2.90 13.13 -9.04
C ASP A 30 1.47 13.07 -8.47
N ASP A 31 1.18 12.17 -7.52
CA ASP A 31 -0.07 12.18 -6.78
C ASP A 31 -0.19 13.46 -5.94
N ARG A 32 -1.14 14.33 -6.32
CA ARG A 32 -1.42 15.62 -5.68
C ARG A 32 -1.95 15.50 -4.25
N PHE A 33 -2.33 14.30 -3.80
CA PHE A 33 -2.63 14.01 -2.40
C PHE A 33 -1.38 13.67 -1.57
N GLY A 34 -0.20 13.57 -2.20
CA GLY A 34 1.07 13.29 -1.53
C GLY A 34 1.18 11.86 -1.00
N THR A 35 0.41 10.91 -1.55
CA THR A 35 0.35 9.55 -1.00
C THR A 35 1.65 8.76 -1.19
N ALA A 36 2.52 9.14 -2.14
CA ALA A 36 3.82 8.48 -2.33
C ALA A 36 4.69 8.51 -1.08
N SER A 37 4.73 9.64 -0.37
CA SER A 37 5.48 9.75 0.90
C SER A 37 4.90 8.83 1.98
N ARG A 38 3.57 8.76 2.08
CA ARG A 38 2.88 7.87 3.02
C ARG A 38 3.07 6.39 2.67
N ALA A 39 3.01 6.04 1.39
CA ALA A 39 3.24 4.69 0.89
C ALA A 39 4.65 4.20 1.23
N LYS A 40 5.67 5.04 1.00
CA LYS A 40 7.06 4.79 1.41
C LYS A 40 7.15 4.62 2.94
N HIS A 41 6.56 5.53 3.71
CA HIS A 41 6.58 5.47 5.18
C HIS A 41 5.94 4.19 5.75
N ILE A 42 4.79 3.77 5.22
CA ILE A 42 4.11 2.53 5.63
C ILE A 42 5.00 1.33 5.35
N ALA A 43 5.52 1.20 4.13
CA ALA A 43 6.37 0.08 3.74
C ALA A 43 7.64 -0.02 4.61
N THR A 44 8.24 1.10 4.99
CA THR A 44 9.40 1.11 5.90
C THR A 44 9.05 0.87 7.37
N SER A 45 7.78 0.98 7.74
CA SER A 45 7.32 0.88 9.14
C SER A 45 6.92 -0.54 9.54
N VAL A 46 6.71 -1.44 8.58
CA VAL A 46 6.29 -2.82 8.81
C VAL A 46 7.42 -3.79 8.49
N LEU A 47 7.40 -4.99 9.08
CA LEU A 47 8.48 -5.97 8.94
C LEU A 47 8.69 -6.42 7.48
N ASP A 48 7.59 -6.78 6.80
CA ASP A 48 7.58 -7.31 5.44
C ASP A 48 6.90 -6.33 4.46
N GLY A 49 7.35 -5.08 4.49
CA GLY A 49 6.77 -3.98 3.72
C GLY A 49 7.47 -3.76 2.38
N ARG A 50 6.68 -3.59 1.33
CA ARG A 50 7.14 -3.24 -0.02
C ARG A 50 6.37 -2.03 -0.55
N ALA A 51 7.10 -1.10 -1.16
CA ALA A 51 6.52 0.04 -1.86
C ALA A 51 6.83 -0.02 -3.36
N VAL A 52 5.83 0.20 -4.20
CA VAL A 52 5.96 0.44 -5.64
C VAL A 52 5.51 1.86 -5.93
N ILE A 53 6.43 2.69 -6.39
CA ILE A 53 6.15 4.10 -6.65
C ILE A 53 6.43 4.40 -8.11
N PHE A 54 5.37 4.72 -8.86
CA PHE A 54 5.49 5.15 -10.25
C PHE A 54 5.91 6.63 -10.32
N PRO A 55 6.72 7.03 -11.31
CA PRO A 55 7.11 8.43 -11.46
C PRO A 55 5.92 9.33 -11.82
N THR A 56 4.91 8.78 -12.51
CA THR A 56 3.74 9.51 -12.99
C THR A 56 2.45 8.70 -12.84
N GLY A 57 1.29 9.32 -13.09
CA GLY A 57 -0.01 8.65 -13.16
C GLY A 57 -1.03 9.21 -12.16
N GLY A 58 -0.58 10.10 -11.27
CA GLY A 58 -1.38 10.73 -10.24
C GLY A 58 -2.05 9.72 -9.31
N HIS A 59 -3.09 10.18 -8.62
CA HIS A 59 -3.83 9.37 -7.66
C HIS A 59 -4.45 8.10 -8.27
N ALA A 60 -4.86 8.18 -9.54
CA ALA A 60 -5.53 7.09 -10.24
C ALA A 60 -4.56 6.10 -10.91
N LEU A 61 -3.25 6.33 -10.82
CA LEU A 61 -2.21 5.51 -11.47
C LEU A 61 -2.45 5.37 -12.99
N VAL A 62 -2.83 6.47 -13.64
CA VAL A 62 -3.12 6.51 -15.09
C VAL A 62 -1.91 6.02 -15.87
N GLY A 63 -2.11 5.05 -16.75
CA GLY A 63 -1.04 4.43 -17.55
C GLY A 63 -0.33 3.25 -16.85
N HIS A 64 -0.61 2.99 -15.58
CA HIS A 64 0.06 1.96 -14.79
C HIS A 64 -0.87 0.85 -14.29
N SER A 65 -2.10 0.76 -14.79
CA SER A 65 -3.08 -0.23 -14.32
C SER A 65 -2.59 -1.68 -14.48
N ALA A 66 -1.98 -2.01 -15.62
CA ALA A 66 -1.44 -3.35 -15.87
C ALA A 66 -0.23 -3.66 -14.97
N ASP A 67 0.67 -2.69 -14.78
CA ASP A 67 1.82 -2.84 -13.89
C ASP A 67 1.41 -2.99 -12.44
N ALA A 68 0.48 -2.15 -11.96
CA ALA A 68 -0.07 -2.24 -10.62
C ALA A 68 -0.73 -3.60 -10.38
N LEU A 69 -1.53 -4.09 -11.34
CA LEU A 69 -2.14 -5.42 -11.26
C LEU A 69 -1.09 -6.53 -11.18
N ARG A 70 -0.03 -6.45 -12.01
CA ARG A 70 1.08 -7.41 -11.99
C ARG A 70 1.75 -7.46 -10.62
N GLU A 71 2.04 -6.31 -10.01
CA GLU A 71 2.64 -6.25 -8.67
C GLU A 71 1.71 -6.82 -7.59
N ILE A 72 0.40 -6.55 -7.68
CA ILE A 72 -0.60 -7.12 -6.77
C ILE A 72 -0.65 -8.63 -6.90
N THR A 73 -0.74 -9.17 -8.11
CA THR A 73 -0.80 -10.63 -8.33
C THR A 73 0.47 -11.31 -7.83
N SER A 74 1.64 -10.75 -8.15
CA SER A 74 2.92 -11.30 -7.67
C SER A 74 3.00 -11.30 -6.14
N PHE A 75 2.51 -10.25 -5.48
CA PHE A 75 2.48 -10.16 -4.03
C PHE A 75 1.57 -11.22 -3.38
N LEU A 76 0.38 -11.45 -3.95
CA LEU A 76 -0.56 -12.44 -3.44
C LEU A 76 -0.07 -13.88 -3.59
N GLN A 77 0.73 -14.17 -4.63
CA GLN A 77 1.30 -15.51 -4.85
C GLN A 77 2.33 -15.89 -3.79
N VAL A 78 3.01 -14.93 -3.16
CA VAL A 78 3.99 -15.18 -2.08
C VAL A 78 3.29 -15.59 -0.78
N GLY A 79 2.04 -15.15 -0.56
CA GLY A 79 1.27 -15.44 0.65
C GLY A 79 0.27 -16.60 0.53
N ALA A 80 -0.06 -17.05 -0.69
CA ALA A 80 -0.99 -18.15 -0.89
C ALA A 80 -0.28 -19.51 -0.76
N PRO A 81 -0.75 -20.44 0.09
CA PRO A 81 -0.27 -21.82 0.00
C PRO A 81 -0.61 -22.37 -1.38
N TYR A 82 0.37 -23.00 -2.04
CA TYR A 82 0.14 -23.71 -3.29
C TYR A 82 -0.86 -24.86 -3.04
N ILE A 83 -2.05 -24.77 -3.63
CA ILE A 83 -3.04 -25.85 -3.67
C ILE A 83 -3.04 -26.43 -5.08
N PRO A 84 -2.48 -27.63 -5.33
CA PRO A 84 -2.49 -28.23 -6.64
C PRO A 84 -3.93 -28.55 -7.08
N PRO A 85 -4.25 -28.49 -8.39
CA PRO A 85 -5.55 -28.93 -8.89
C PRO A 85 -5.74 -30.42 -8.61
N VAL A 86 -6.89 -30.78 -8.03
CA VAL A 86 -7.36 -32.17 -8.00
C VAL A 86 -7.74 -32.55 -9.43
N GLY A 87 -7.05 -33.58 -9.96
CA GLY A 87 -7.27 -34.14 -11.29
C GLY A 87 -8.56 -34.95 -11.42
#